data_AF-A0A1G1FS44-F1
#
_entry.id   AF-A0A1G1FS44-F1
#
_cell.length_a   1.000
_cell.length_b   1.000
_cell.length_c   1.000
_cell.angle_alpha   90.00
_cell.angle_beta   90.00
_cell.angle_gamma   90.00
#
_symmetry.space_group_name_H-M   'P 1'
#
loop_
_entity.id
_entity.type
_entity.pdbx_description
1 polymer ?
#
loop_
_entity_poly.entity_id
_entity_poly.type
_entity_poly.pdbx_seq_one_letter_code
_entity_poly.pdbx_strand_id
1 'polypeptide(L)'
;MNKIAFLIALLLLALNSSAWAEKVYTLQDAYQSAISNNEVVKISEENVAQSESRVDQAWTYVFPKLVGRAGYTRYNEVLPPEGDFIFQPLTQLSAALVLTQPLYTGGRTLAALRTAQTMREASTRDLSSTRQDITLNVAAAYYGVIKSEKMMEKSRESVDRMERHKKVTEREAATRRTKANISNLLRARTLVSQARIALTRDANNVMIARQKLNLLTKLPETAALAEPDPEPEPRESFEDLKARALANRDEYAASKLNIYVAEENITIVKGGHRPQVYAEGAVQYLDSHPSTMLDGTIYYGGLRLQVPIFEGGLTKAELSEARSKRRQAELSLQYLQRSIESEVYESYINYQTITSVLQAARLQYEDARSNFQAVESLFAQGLAASLALIDAQQALFIAERELVNATYDRQLAILRLQRSVGMLEKRS
;
A
#
# COMPACT_ATOMS: atom_id res chain seq x y z
N MET A 1 -59.12 -28.99 5.65
CA MET A 1 -58.29 -27.89 5.11
C MET A 1 -56.85 -27.82 5.63
N ASN A 2 -56.37 -28.73 6.51
CA ASN A 2 -55.02 -28.58 7.12
C ASN A 2 -53.88 -29.38 6.48
N LYS A 3 -54.14 -30.31 5.54
CA LYS A 3 -53.07 -31.12 4.91
C LYS A 3 -52.40 -30.41 3.73
N ILE A 4 -53.13 -29.57 3.00
CA ILE A 4 -52.61 -28.83 1.83
C ILE A 4 -51.73 -27.65 2.30
N ALA A 5 -52.12 -26.96 3.38
CA ALA A 5 -51.31 -25.89 3.97
C ALA A 5 -49.96 -26.40 4.52
N PHE A 6 -49.94 -27.61 5.09
CA PHE A 6 -48.71 -28.22 5.60
C PHE A 6 -47.77 -28.67 4.46
N LEU A 7 -48.32 -29.17 3.35
CA LEU A 7 -47.55 -29.51 2.15
C LEU A 7 -46.97 -28.29 1.44
N ILE A 8 -47.71 -27.17 1.41
CA ILE A 8 -47.22 -25.90 0.84
C ILE A 8 -46.14 -25.27 1.73
N ALA A 9 -46.27 -25.35 3.06
CA ALA A 9 -45.23 -24.91 3.98
C ALA A 9 -43.95 -25.75 3.88
N LEU A 10 -44.07 -27.08 3.67
CA LEU A 10 -42.92 -27.95 3.45
C LEU A 10 -42.25 -27.70 2.08
N LEU A 11 -43.03 -27.38 1.05
CA LEU A 11 -42.51 -27.01 -0.28
C LEU A 11 -41.80 -25.65 -0.25
N LEU A 12 -42.31 -24.67 0.51
CA LEU A 12 -41.70 -23.35 0.68
C LEU A 12 -40.42 -23.39 1.53
N LEU A 13 -40.29 -24.32 2.48
CA LEU A 13 -39.03 -24.59 3.18
C LEU A 13 -38.01 -25.34 2.31
N ALA A 14 -38.45 -26.20 1.38
CA ALA A 14 -37.58 -26.89 0.43
C ALA A 14 -37.12 -26.01 -0.75
N LEU A 15 -37.82 -24.90 -1.04
CA LEU A 15 -37.42 -23.92 -2.06
C LEU A 15 -36.41 -22.87 -1.53
N ASN A 16 -36.27 -22.75 -0.20
CA ASN A 16 -35.25 -21.90 0.45
C ASN A 16 -33.93 -22.63 0.75
N SER A 17 -33.82 -23.93 0.47
CA SER A 17 -32.53 -24.61 0.35
C SER A 17 -31.96 -24.38 -1.05
N SER A 18 -31.93 -23.13 -1.50
CA SER A 18 -30.88 -22.73 -2.43
C SER A 18 -29.60 -22.96 -1.66
N ALA A 19 -28.87 -24.00 -2.05
CA ALA A 19 -27.55 -24.29 -1.54
C ALA A 19 -26.80 -22.97 -1.43
N TRP A 20 -26.45 -22.56 -0.21
CA TRP A 20 -25.35 -21.63 0.00
C TRP A 20 -24.13 -22.40 -0.50
N ALA A 21 -23.93 -22.39 -1.82
CA ALA A 21 -22.67 -22.77 -2.41
C ALA A 21 -21.68 -21.83 -1.73
N GLU A 22 -20.84 -22.40 -0.87
CA GLU A 22 -19.79 -21.67 -0.18
C GLU A 22 -19.02 -20.91 -1.25
N LYS A 23 -19.17 -19.58 -1.27
CA LYS A 23 -18.61 -18.75 -2.34
C LYS A 23 -17.10 -18.98 -2.33
N VAL A 24 -16.60 -19.62 -3.38
CA VAL A 24 -15.17 -19.80 -3.58
C VAL A 24 -14.63 -18.49 -4.15
N TYR A 25 -13.77 -17.83 -3.39
CA TYR A 25 -13.18 -16.56 -3.78
C TYR A 25 -11.97 -16.83 -4.66
N THR A 26 -11.87 -16.09 -5.76
CA THR A 26 -10.72 -16.10 -6.65
C THR A 26 -9.68 -15.07 -6.19
N LEU A 27 -8.46 -15.14 -6.75
CA LEU A 27 -7.44 -14.11 -6.56
C LEU A 27 -7.95 -12.73 -7.00
N GLN A 28 -8.75 -12.69 -8.06
CA GLN A 28 -9.36 -11.47 -8.59
C GLN A 28 -10.39 -10.87 -7.61
N ASP A 29 -11.21 -11.71 -6.98
CA ASP A 29 -12.12 -11.25 -5.93
C ASP A 29 -11.35 -10.65 -4.73
N ALA A 30 -10.22 -11.25 -4.37
CA ALA A 30 -9.36 -10.75 -3.31
C ALA A 30 -8.76 -9.38 -3.66
N TYR A 31 -8.33 -9.16 -4.90
CA TYR A 31 -7.86 -7.85 -5.38
C TYR A 31 -8.96 -6.79 -5.31
N GLN A 32 -10.15 -7.08 -5.84
CA GLN A 32 -11.26 -6.13 -5.82
C GLN A 32 -11.69 -5.78 -4.38
N SER A 33 -11.73 -6.78 -3.51
CA SER A 33 -12.06 -6.57 -2.09
C SER A 33 -10.99 -5.73 -1.39
N ALA A 34 -9.71 -5.94 -1.69
CA ALA A 34 -8.64 -5.12 -1.14
C ALA A 34 -8.67 -3.68 -1.67
N ILE A 35 -8.75 -3.47 -2.98
CA ILE A 35 -8.74 -2.12 -3.55
C ILE A 35 -9.91 -1.27 -3.02
N SER A 36 -11.09 -1.88 -2.84
CA SER A 36 -12.27 -1.17 -2.33
C SER A 36 -12.28 -0.95 -0.80
N ASN A 37 -11.64 -1.82 -0.03
CA ASN A 37 -11.79 -1.82 1.43
C ASN A 37 -10.53 -1.56 2.24
N ASN A 38 -9.35 -1.69 1.64
CA ASN A 38 -8.06 -1.58 2.32
C ASN A 38 -7.80 -0.14 2.77
N GLU A 39 -7.44 0.00 4.04
CA GLU A 39 -7.21 1.29 4.70
C GLU A 39 -6.04 2.05 4.09
N VAL A 40 -4.98 1.38 3.64
CA VAL A 40 -3.81 2.03 3.04
C VAL A 40 -4.16 2.67 1.70
N VAL A 41 -4.99 2.00 0.89
CA VAL A 41 -5.51 2.58 -0.36
C VAL A 41 -6.37 3.80 -0.05
N LYS A 42 -7.31 3.69 0.91
CA LYS A 42 -8.17 4.81 1.31
C LYS A 42 -7.39 6.01 1.87
N ILE A 43 -6.35 5.77 2.67
CA ILE A 43 -5.45 6.82 3.16
C ILE A 43 -4.78 7.54 1.98
N SER A 44 -4.35 6.79 0.96
CA SER A 44 -3.74 7.36 -0.24
C SER A 44 -4.76 8.12 -1.10
N GLU A 45 -6.01 7.67 -1.18
CA GLU A 45 -7.12 8.41 -1.82
C GLU A 45 -7.40 9.74 -1.10
N GLU A 46 -7.40 9.75 0.23
CA GLU A 46 -7.53 10.99 1.01
C GLU A 46 -6.35 11.95 0.78
N ASN A 47 -5.13 11.44 0.54
CA ASN A 47 -3.99 12.30 0.16
C ASN A 47 -4.20 12.98 -1.20
N VAL A 48 -4.87 12.31 -2.15
CA VAL A 48 -5.27 12.91 -3.43
C VAL A 48 -6.34 13.98 -3.19
N ALA A 49 -7.38 13.69 -2.41
CA ALA A 49 -8.43 14.66 -2.07
C ALA A 49 -7.89 15.91 -1.34
N GLN A 50 -6.91 15.73 -0.44
CA GLN A 50 -6.19 16.84 0.19
C GLN A 50 -5.41 17.67 -0.84
N SER A 51 -4.80 17.02 -1.83
CA SER A 51 -4.06 17.71 -2.88
C SER A 51 -4.99 18.46 -3.84
N GLU A 52 -6.19 17.94 -4.12
CA GLU A 52 -7.26 18.66 -4.82
C GLU A 52 -7.69 19.91 -4.04
N SER A 53 -7.92 19.78 -2.73
CA SER A 53 -8.24 20.92 -1.87
C SER A 53 -7.12 21.97 -1.85
N ARG A 54 -5.86 21.57 -1.98
CA ARG A 54 -4.73 22.52 -2.12
C ARG A 54 -4.74 23.26 -3.46
N VAL A 55 -5.25 22.65 -4.54
CA VAL A 55 -5.48 23.34 -5.81
C VAL A 55 -6.54 24.43 -5.63
N ASP A 56 -7.64 24.11 -4.94
CA ASP A 56 -8.70 25.09 -4.65
C ASP A 56 -8.19 26.23 -3.77
N GLN A 57 -7.39 25.91 -2.74
CA GLN A 57 -6.70 26.91 -1.93
C GLN A 57 -5.77 27.79 -2.78
N ALA A 58 -5.06 27.21 -3.75
CA ALA A 58 -4.19 27.97 -4.63
C ALA A 58 -4.97 28.98 -5.48
N TRP A 59 -6.17 28.62 -5.95
CA TRP A 59 -7.07 29.53 -6.66
C TRP A 59 -7.50 30.73 -5.82
N THR A 60 -7.63 30.59 -4.49
CA THR A 60 -8.00 31.71 -3.60
C THR A 60 -6.98 32.86 -3.60
N TYR A 61 -5.73 32.61 -4.00
CA TYR A 61 -4.72 33.67 -4.14
C TYR A 61 -4.86 34.45 -5.45
N VAL A 62 -5.69 34.00 -6.39
CA VAL A 62 -6.02 34.70 -7.64
C VAL A 62 -7.25 35.59 -7.45
N PHE A 63 -8.20 35.17 -6.61
CA PHE A 63 -9.44 35.87 -6.35
C PHE A 63 -9.29 37.08 -5.41
N PRO A 64 -10.26 38.02 -5.44
CA PRO A 64 -10.25 39.14 -4.52
C PRO A 64 -10.55 38.67 -3.09
N LYS A 65 -9.88 39.27 -2.12
CA LYS A 65 -10.08 38.99 -0.70
C LYS A 65 -10.85 40.13 -0.05
N LEU A 66 -11.96 39.81 0.59
CA LEU A 66 -12.77 40.75 1.36
C LEU A 66 -12.57 40.47 2.85
N VAL A 67 -12.11 41.46 3.60
CA VAL A 67 -11.81 41.34 5.03
C VAL A 67 -12.56 42.41 5.80
N GLY A 68 -13.42 41.99 6.72
CA GLY A 68 -14.00 42.85 7.74
C GLY A 68 -13.05 43.00 8.94
N ARG A 69 -12.90 44.22 9.45
CA ARG A 69 -12.16 44.54 10.66
C ARG A 69 -13.04 45.40 11.54
N ALA A 70 -13.03 45.14 12.84
CA ALA A 70 -13.65 46.02 13.83
C ALA A 70 -12.71 46.13 15.02
N GLY A 71 -12.66 47.31 15.63
CA GLY A 71 -11.76 47.59 16.74
C GLY A 71 -12.35 48.64 17.65
N TYR A 72 -12.15 48.45 18.95
CA TYR A 72 -12.45 49.45 19.98
C TYR A 72 -11.17 49.72 20.75
N THR A 73 -10.75 50.97 20.76
CA THR A 73 -9.56 51.43 21.48
C THR A 73 -10.00 52.40 22.56
N ARG A 74 -9.51 52.20 23.79
CA ARG A 74 -9.67 53.16 24.89
C ARG A 74 -8.30 53.62 25.33
N TYR A 75 -8.12 54.92 25.36
CA TYR A 75 -6.91 55.56 25.82
C TYR A 75 -7.03 55.89 27.32
N ASN A 76 -5.88 55.99 27.98
CA ASN A 76 -5.79 56.37 29.39
C ASN A 76 -6.11 57.86 29.61
N GLU A 77 -5.84 58.69 28.61
CA GLU A 77 -6.09 60.13 28.64
C GLU A 77 -6.45 60.66 27.24
N VAL A 78 -7.11 61.81 27.22
CA VAL A 78 -7.33 62.59 25.99
C VAL A 78 -6.11 63.50 25.82
N LEU A 79 -5.38 63.40 24.70
CA LEU A 79 -4.36 64.39 24.39
C LEU A 79 -5.06 65.65 23.88
N PRO A 80 -4.96 66.78 24.60
CA PRO A 80 -5.69 67.99 24.26
C PRO A 80 -5.18 68.58 22.93
N PRO A 81 -6.06 69.27 22.19
CA PRO A 81 -5.76 69.78 20.86
C PRO A 81 -4.71 70.90 20.85
N GLU A 82 -4.00 71.04 19.72
CA GLU A 82 -3.34 72.28 19.32
C GLU A 82 -4.35 73.03 18.42
N GLY A 83 -5.11 73.97 18.99
CA GLY A 83 -6.27 74.59 18.31
C GLY A 83 -7.57 73.79 18.49
N ASP A 84 -8.37 73.61 17.42
CA ASP A 84 -9.66 72.90 17.43
C ASP A 84 -9.54 71.37 17.17
N PHE A 85 -8.32 70.82 17.12
CA PHE A 85 -8.06 69.45 16.63
C PHE A 85 -7.72 68.43 17.73
N ILE A 86 -8.65 67.56 18.10
CA ILE A 86 -8.37 66.47 19.05
C ILE A 86 -7.47 65.41 18.39
N PHE A 87 -6.23 65.26 18.88
CA PHE A 87 -5.25 64.31 18.36
C PHE A 87 -5.46 62.88 18.88
N GLN A 88 -5.93 62.73 20.12
CA GLN A 88 -6.22 61.43 20.73
C GLN A 88 -7.55 61.48 21.50
N PRO A 89 -8.61 60.79 21.03
CA PRO A 89 -9.85 60.67 21.78
C PRO A 89 -9.69 59.72 22.98
N LEU A 90 -10.62 59.76 23.92
CA LEU A 90 -10.67 58.83 25.06
C LEU A 90 -11.07 57.42 24.60
N THR A 91 -12.00 57.34 23.66
CA THR A 91 -12.50 56.09 23.08
C THR A 91 -12.61 56.22 21.57
N GLN A 92 -12.34 55.13 20.86
CA GLN A 92 -12.39 55.07 19.41
C GLN A 92 -12.97 53.73 18.97
N LEU A 93 -14.13 53.75 18.33
CA LEU A 93 -14.74 52.61 17.65
C LEU A 93 -14.43 52.71 16.15
N SER A 94 -13.91 51.64 15.56
CA SER A 94 -13.62 51.56 14.15
C SER A 94 -14.21 50.27 13.55
N ALA A 95 -14.74 50.37 12.34
CA ALA A 95 -15.13 49.22 11.53
C ALA A 95 -14.69 49.46 10.10
N ALA A 96 -14.12 48.46 9.44
CA ALA A 96 -13.64 48.57 8.08
C ALA A 96 -13.94 47.31 7.28
N LEU A 97 -14.35 47.48 6.03
CA LEU A 97 -14.45 46.42 5.04
C LEU A 97 -13.42 46.69 3.95
N VAL A 98 -12.43 45.81 3.79
CA VAL A 98 -11.30 45.97 2.87
C VAL A 98 -11.33 44.88 1.81
N LEU A 99 -11.41 45.28 0.54
CA LEU A 99 -11.27 44.43 -0.63
C LEU A 99 -9.85 44.57 -1.20
N THR A 100 -9.16 43.45 -1.41
CA THR A 100 -7.83 43.42 -2.02
C THR A 100 -7.81 42.42 -3.18
N GLN A 101 -7.52 42.89 -4.38
CA GLN A 101 -7.34 42.07 -5.58
C GLN A 101 -5.87 42.13 -6.02
N PRO A 102 -5.14 41.00 -6.00
CA PRO A 102 -3.84 40.93 -6.65
C PRO A 102 -4.01 41.06 -8.17
N LEU A 103 -3.39 42.07 -8.78
CA LEU A 103 -3.34 42.23 -10.23
C LEU A 103 -2.08 41.59 -10.81
N TYR A 104 -0.95 41.75 -10.13
CA TYR A 104 0.32 41.17 -10.51
C TYR A 104 1.16 40.86 -9.28
N THR A 105 1.67 39.63 -9.17
CA THR A 105 2.45 39.18 -8.01
C THR A 105 3.84 38.66 -8.42
N GLY A 106 4.42 39.23 -9.47
CA GLY A 106 5.72 38.78 -9.98
C GLY A 106 5.70 37.41 -10.68
N GLY A 107 4.52 36.85 -10.92
CA GLY A 107 4.31 35.49 -11.43
C GLY A 107 4.22 34.40 -10.35
N ARG A 108 4.39 34.74 -9.07
CA ARG A 108 4.41 33.76 -7.97
C ARG A 108 3.08 33.06 -7.74
N THR A 109 1.95 33.77 -7.92
CA THR A 109 0.62 33.18 -7.75
C THR A 109 0.34 32.10 -8.80
N LEU A 110 0.67 32.36 -10.07
CA LEU A 110 0.46 31.39 -11.14
C LEU A 110 1.42 30.18 -11.02
N ALA A 111 2.66 30.42 -10.62
CA ALA A 111 3.61 29.34 -10.32
C ALA A 111 3.13 28.47 -9.15
N ALA A 112 2.61 29.08 -8.07
CA ALA A 112 2.02 28.35 -6.95
C ALA A 112 0.80 27.51 -7.35
N LEU A 113 -0.05 28.01 -8.26
CA LEU A 113 -1.16 27.25 -8.81
C LEU A 113 -0.67 26.04 -9.63
N ARG A 114 0.31 26.23 -10.52
CA ARG A 114 0.92 25.12 -11.29
C ARG A 114 1.58 24.09 -10.36
N THR A 115 2.26 24.53 -9.30
CA THR A 115 2.80 23.64 -8.27
C THR A 115 1.70 22.81 -7.63
N ALA A 116 0.59 23.43 -7.18
CA ALA A 116 -0.51 22.71 -6.55
C ALA A 116 -1.13 21.67 -7.51
N GLN A 117 -1.35 22.04 -8.77
CA GLN A 117 -1.88 21.14 -9.79
C GLN A 117 -0.94 19.95 -10.08
N THR A 118 0.36 20.23 -10.16
CA THR A 118 1.38 19.19 -10.40
C THR A 118 1.51 18.26 -9.19
N MET A 119 1.44 18.80 -7.97
CA MET A 119 1.43 17.98 -6.75
C MET A 119 0.19 17.09 -6.67
N ARG A 120 -0.99 17.54 -7.12
CA ARG A 120 -2.18 16.67 -7.26
C ARG A 120 -1.91 15.51 -8.22
N GLU A 121 -1.29 15.78 -9.36
CA GLU A 121 -0.90 14.72 -10.30
C GLU A 121 0.10 13.75 -9.68
N ALA A 122 1.14 14.24 -8.99
CA ALA A 122 2.10 13.40 -8.26
C ALA A 122 1.41 12.53 -7.21
N SER A 123 0.49 13.06 -6.41
CA SER A 123 -0.29 12.26 -5.45
C SER A 123 -1.16 11.21 -6.12
N THR A 124 -1.68 11.47 -7.32
CA THR A 124 -2.44 10.47 -8.10
C THR A 124 -1.53 9.31 -8.54
N ARG A 125 -0.29 9.62 -8.92
CA ARG A 125 0.73 8.61 -9.25
C ARG A 125 1.13 7.79 -8.02
N ASP A 126 1.31 8.45 -6.87
CA ASP A 126 1.59 7.78 -5.60
C ASP A 126 0.44 6.83 -5.19
N LEU A 127 -0.81 7.20 -5.45
CA LEU A 127 -1.97 6.33 -5.26
C LEU A 127 -1.92 5.08 -6.15
N SER A 128 -1.59 5.23 -7.44
CA SER A 128 -1.42 4.08 -8.35
C SER A 128 -0.31 3.14 -7.86
N SER A 129 0.83 3.69 -7.42
CA SER A 129 1.92 2.90 -6.83
C SER A 129 1.46 2.15 -5.57
N THR A 130 0.72 2.85 -4.68
CA THR A 130 0.13 2.25 -3.48
C THR A 130 -0.80 1.08 -3.82
N ARG A 131 -1.63 1.21 -4.86
CA ARG A 131 -2.53 0.14 -5.32
C ARG A 131 -1.75 -1.07 -5.85
N GLN A 132 -0.66 -0.86 -6.58
CA GLN A 132 0.22 -1.95 -7.03
C GLN A 132 0.85 -2.69 -5.85
N ASP A 133 1.32 -1.97 -4.84
CA ASP A 133 1.92 -2.57 -3.64
C ASP A 133 0.90 -3.40 -2.85
N ILE A 134 -0.32 -2.88 -2.68
CA ILE A 134 -1.41 -3.62 -2.04
C ILE A 134 -1.80 -4.85 -2.86
N THR A 135 -1.86 -4.74 -4.20
CA THR A 135 -2.16 -5.88 -5.08
C THR A 135 -1.11 -6.98 -4.93
N LEU A 136 0.18 -6.63 -4.88
CA LEU A 136 1.26 -7.60 -4.66
C LEU A 136 1.17 -8.25 -3.26
N ASN A 137 0.88 -7.46 -2.24
CA ASN A 137 0.73 -7.94 -0.87
C ASN A 137 -0.46 -8.90 -0.72
N VAL A 138 -1.58 -8.59 -1.39
CA VAL A 138 -2.76 -9.47 -1.45
C VAL A 138 -2.41 -10.77 -2.15
N ALA A 139 -1.69 -10.72 -3.27
CA ALA A 139 -1.24 -11.92 -3.96
C ALA A 139 -0.35 -12.79 -3.06
N ALA A 140 0.63 -12.17 -2.38
CA ALA A 140 1.51 -12.86 -1.45
C ALA A 140 0.73 -13.51 -0.29
N ALA A 141 -0.26 -12.83 0.27
CA ALA A 141 -1.12 -13.37 1.32
C ALA A 141 -2.01 -14.51 0.80
N TYR A 142 -2.59 -14.36 -0.40
CA TYR A 142 -3.46 -15.34 -1.03
C TYR A 142 -2.71 -16.64 -1.35
N TYR A 143 -1.58 -16.55 -2.06
CA TYR A 143 -0.70 -17.70 -2.29
C TYR A 143 -0.15 -18.26 -0.97
N GLY A 144 0.07 -17.42 0.04
CA GLY A 144 0.46 -17.83 1.38
C GLY A 144 -0.56 -18.73 2.08
N VAL A 145 -1.87 -18.46 1.92
CA VAL A 145 -2.95 -19.32 2.43
C VAL A 145 -2.92 -20.67 1.72
N ILE A 146 -2.97 -20.66 0.38
CA ILE A 146 -3.02 -21.89 -0.43
C ILE A 146 -1.80 -22.78 -0.15
N LYS A 147 -0.60 -22.17 -0.14
CA LYS A 147 0.66 -22.86 0.19
C LYS A 147 0.59 -23.49 1.59
N SER A 148 0.08 -22.77 2.59
CA SER A 148 -0.05 -23.28 3.96
C SER A 148 -1.05 -24.44 4.04
N GLU A 149 -2.14 -24.38 3.28
CA GLU A 149 -3.15 -25.45 3.23
C GLU A 149 -2.60 -26.73 2.60
N LYS A 150 -1.88 -26.61 1.47
CA LYS A 150 -1.18 -27.75 0.85
C LYS A 150 -0.11 -28.33 1.78
N MET A 151 0.62 -27.50 2.52
CA MET A 151 1.58 -27.97 3.53
C MET A 151 0.90 -28.76 4.65
N MET A 152 -0.23 -28.26 5.15
CA MET A 152 -1.04 -28.96 6.15
C MET A 152 -1.57 -30.30 5.61
N GLU A 153 -2.01 -30.35 4.35
CA GLU A 153 -2.40 -31.58 3.67
C GLU A 153 -1.25 -32.60 3.64
N LYS A 154 -0.04 -32.19 3.24
CA LYS A 154 1.13 -33.09 3.24
C LYS A 154 1.53 -33.55 4.63
N SER A 155 1.41 -32.69 5.65
CA SER A 155 1.63 -33.10 7.04
C SER A 155 0.57 -34.10 7.53
N ARG A 156 -0.69 -33.96 7.10
CA ARG A 156 -1.75 -34.94 7.40
C ARG A 156 -1.48 -36.29 6.75
N GLU A 157 -1.13 -36.30 5.46
CA GLU A 157 -0.72 -37.53 4.76
C GLU A 157 0.47 -38.22 5.45
N SER A 158 1.43 -37.43 5.94
CA SER A 158 2.59 -37.93 6.70
C SER A 158 2.17 -38.58 8.02
N VAL A 159 1.26 -37.97 8.79
CA VAL A 159 0.69 -38.59 10.01
C VAL A 159 0.03 -39.93 9.68
N ASP A 160 -0.78 -39.99 8.62
CA ASP A 160 -1.47 -41.21 8.22
C ASP A 160 -0.47 -42.32 7.82
N ARG A 161 0.60 -41.98 7.09
CA ARG A 161 1.69 -42.91 6.75
C ARG A 161 2.40 -43.43 8.01
N MET A 162 2.74 -42.56 8.95
CA MET A 162 3.44 -42.92 10.19
C MET A 162 2.59 -43.76 11.13
N GLU A 163 1.28 -43.49 11.23
CA GLU A 163 0.36 -44.32 12.03
C GLU A 163 0.20 -45.72 11.45
N ARG A 164 0.13 -45.84 10.10
CA ARG A 164 0.13 -47.17 9.45
C ARG A 164 1.42 -47.94 9.76
N HIS A 165 2.58 -47.28 9.68
CA HIS A 165 3.87 -47.90 10.00
C HIS A 165 3.95 -48.32 11.49
N LYS A 166 3.48 -47.48 12.40
CA LYS A 166 3.37 -47.81 13.83
C LYS A 166 2.49 -49.05 14.06
N LYS A 167 1.35 -49.16 13.38
CA LYS A 167 0.45 -50.32 13.52
C LYS A 167 1.11 -51.63 13.08
N VAL A 168 1.96 -51.60 12.05
CA VAL A 168 2.74 -52.77 11.61
C VAL A 168 3.78 -53.14 12.66
N THR A 169 4.59 -52.17 13.12
CA THR A 169 5.64 -52.43 14.13
C THR A 169 5.07 -52.84 15.50
N GLU A 170 3.87 -52.37 15.88
CA GLU A 170 3.14 -52.83 17.07
C GLU A 170 2.79 -54.31 16.99
N ARG A 171 2.30 -54.79 15.83
CA ARG A 171 1.99 -56.21 15.61
C ARG A 171 3.25 -57.08 15.66
N GLU A 172 4.34 -56.62 15.05
CA GLU A 172 5.61 -57.34 15.05
C GLU A 172 6.22 -57.44 16.45
N ALA A 173 6.20 -56.36 17.23
CA ALA A 173 6.68 -56.35 18.60
C ALA A 173 5.83 -57.21 19.54
N ALA A 174 4.51 -57.26 19.31
CA ALA A 174 3.60 -58.14 20.04
C ALA A 174 3.85 -59.63 19.75
N THR A 175 4.16 -59.97 18.49
CA THR A 175 4.39 -61.35 18.04
C THR A 175 5.79 -61.84 18.40
N ARG A 176 6.80 -60.98 18.27
CA ARG A 176 8.22 -61.28 18.52
C ARG A 176 8.82 -60.19 19.41
N ARG A 177 8.92 -60.45 20.72
CA ARG A 177 9.41 -59.50 21.74
C ARG A 177 10.94 -59.34 21.77
N THR A 178 11.58 -59.20 20.61
CA THR A 178 13.02 -58.92 20.55
C THR A 178 13.29 -57.46 20.92
N LYS A 179 14.50 -57.17 21.43
CA LYS A 179 14.93 -55.79 21.70
C LYS A 179 14.86 -54.91 20.44
N ALA A 180 15.15 -55.50 19.27
CA ALA A 180 15.07 -54.81 17.98
C ALA A 180 13.62 -54.38 17.65
N ASN A 181 12.64 -55.26 17.85
CA ASN A 181 11.23 -54.94 17.56
C ASN A 181 10.67 -53.89 18.52
N ILE A 182 11.06 -53.93 19.80
CA ILE A 182 10.72 -52.88 20.77
C ILE A 182 11.34 -51.54 20.36
N SER A 183 12.60 -51.54 19.92
CA SER A 183 13.27 -50.33 19.43
C SER A 183 12.58 -49.75 18.18
N ASN A 184 12.20 -50.58 17.22
CA ASN A 184 11.45 -50.16 16.02
C ASN A 184 10.09 -49.55 16.38
N LEU A 185 9.36 -50.17 17.31
CA LEU A 185 8.11 -49.61 17.81
C LEU A 185 8.30 -48.24 18.48
N LEU A 186 9.31 -48.10 19.33
CA LEU A 186 9.61 -46.81 19.98
C LEU A 186 9.94 -45.74 18.95
N ARG A 187 10.73 -46.07 17.91
CA ARG A 187 11.02 -45.16 16.79
C ARG A 187 9.76 -44.75 16.03
N ALA A 188 8.90 -45.72 15.68
CA ALA A 188 7.63 -45.42 15.00
C ALA A 188 6.73 -44.49 15.84
N ARG A 189 6.68 -44.68 17.17
CA ARG A 189 5.96 -43.77 18.09
C ARG A 189 6.56 -42.36 18.07
N THR A 190 7.88 -42.23 18.07
CA THR A 190 8.55 -40.92 17.96
C THR A 190 8.20 -40.21 16.65
N LEU A 191 8.20 -40.93 15.51
CA LEU A 191 7.86 -40.37 14.20
C LEU A 191 6.39 -39.91 14.12
N VAL A 192 5.45 -40.69 14.66
CA VAL A 192 4.04 -40.27 14.77
C VAL A 192 3.92 -38.97 15.57
N SER A 193 4.61 -38.87 16.70
CA SER A 193 4.61 -37.64 17.51
C SER A 193 5.21 -36.45 16.74
N GLN A 194 6.32 -36.64 16.02
CA GLN A 194 6.93 -35.59 15.19
C GLN A 194 6.00 -35.14 14.04
N ALA A 195 5.36 -36.08 13.34
CA ALA A 195 4.41 -35.78 12.28
C ALA A 195 3.18 -35.01 12.81
N ARG A 196 2.67 -35.38 14.00
CA ARG A 196 1.58 -34.65 14.67
C ARG A 196 2.00 -33.23 15.06
N ILE A 197 3.23 -33.04 15.56
CA ILE A 197 3.77 -31.69 15.84
C ILE A 197 3.82 -30.86 14.56
N ALA A 198 4.30 -31.42 13.45
CA ALA A 198 4.33 -30.74 12.16
C ALA A 198 2.92 -30.35 11.67
N LEU A 199 1.95 -31.27 11.76
CA LEU A 199 0.56 -31.00 11.41
C LEU A 199 -0.05 -29.86 12.25
N THR A 200 0.15 -29.87 13.57
CA THR A 200 -0.32 -28.79 14.44
C THR A 200 0.31 -27.44 14.06
N ARG A 201 1.61 -27.41 13.73
CA ARG A 201 2.29 -26.20 13.28
C ARG A 201 1.74 -25.70 11.94
N ASP A 202 1.55 -26.58 10.97
CA ASP A 202 1.01 -26.20 9.67
C ASP A 202 -0.46 -25.76 9.77
N ALA A 203 -1.26 -26.37 10.64
CA ALA A 203 -2.61 -25.89 10.94
C ALA A 203 -2.63 -24.47 11.53
N ASN A 204 -1.71 -24.17 12.47
CA ASN A 204 -1.54 -22.81 12.98
C ASN A 204 -1.08 -21.84 11.88
N ASN A 205 -0.20 -22.26 10.97
CA ASN A 205 0.26 -21.43 9.86
C ASN A 205 -0.88 -21.08 8.90
N VAL A 206 -1.82 -22.01 8.64
CA VAL A 206 -3.04 -21.73 7.85
C VAL A 206 -3.86 -20.63 8.52
N MET A 207 -4.08 -20.72 9.84
CA MET A 207 -4.83 -19.69 10.58
C MET A 207 -4.15 -18.31 10.48
N ILE A 208 -2.82 -18.27 10.67
CA ILE A 208 -2.05 -17.01 10.54
C ILE A 208 -2.09 -16.45 9.12
N ALA A 209 -1.97 -17.31 8.09
CA ALA A 209 -2.04 -16.89 6.70
C ALA A 209 -3.42 -16.33 6.36
N ARG A 210 -4.50 -16.97 6.85
CA ARG A 210 -5.87 -16.49 6.66
C ARG A 210 -6.11 -15.15 7.36
N GLN A 211 -5.57 -14.96 8.56
CA GLN A 211 -5.61 -13.66 9.25
C GLN A 211 -4.91 -12.55 8.46
N LYS A 212 -3.74 -12.84 7.87
CA LYS A 212 -3.03 -11.87 7.02
C LYS A 212 -3.82 -11.49 5.77
N LEU A 213 -4.48 -12.47 5.13
CA LEU A 213 -5.34 -12.21 3.98
C LEU A 213 -6.58 -11.38 4.38
N ASN A 214 -7.20 -11.70 5.53
CA ASN A 214 -8.32 -10.95 6.08
C ASN A 214 -7.94 -9.48 6.34
N LEU A 215 -6.77 -9.22 6.93
CA LEU A 215 -6.30 -7.85 7.16
C LEU A 215 -6.24 -7.01 5.88
N LEU A 216 -5.84 -7.61 4.76
CA LEU A 216 -5.68 -6.89 3.49
C LEU A 216 -6.98 -6.76 2.69
N THR A 217 -7.87 -7.75 2.78
CA THR A 217 -9.02 -7.91 1.88
C THR A 217 -10.37 -7.79 2.57
N LYS A 218 -10.42 -7.92 3.90
CA LYS A 218 -11.63 -8.09 4.73
C LYS A 218 -12.49 -9.30 4.37
N LEU A 219 -11.96 -10.26 3.60
CA LEU A 219 -12.64 -11.52 3.35
C LEU A 219 -12.76 -12.34 4.65
N PRO A 220 -13.87 -13.04 4.89
CA PRO A 220 -14.02 -13.90 6.07
C PRO A 220 -12.88 -14.90 6.18
N GLU A 221 -12.39 -15.17 7.40
CA GLU A 221 -11.31 -16.15 7.61
C GLU A 221 -11.70 -17.56 7.14
N THR A 222 -12.99 -17.89 7.15
CA THR A 222 -13.53 -19.17 6.68
C THR A 222 -13.77 -19.22 5.17
N ALA A 223 -13.42 -18.18 4.41
CA ALA A 223 -13.64 -18.15 2.97
C ALA A 223 -12.88 -19.28 2.25
N ALA A 224 -13.60 -20.07 1.45
CA ALA A 224 -12.97 -21.01 0.52
C ALA A 224 -12.25 -20.23 -0.59
N LEU A 225 -11.01 -20.60 -0.91
CA LEU A 225 -10.20 -19.95 -1.94
C LEU A 225 -9.99 -20.87 -3.12
N ALA A 226 -10.09 -20.35 -4.34
CA ALA A 226 -9.76 -21.08 -5.56
C ALA A 226 -8.25 -21.09 -5.79
N GLU A 227 -7.69 -22.22 -6.20
CA GLU A 227 -6.30 -22.27 -6.66
C GLU A 227 -6.18 -21.48 -7.97
N PRO A 228 -5.33 -20.43 -8.07
CA PRO A 228 -5.21 -19.62 -9.27
C PRO A 228 -4.59 -20.40 -10.42
N ASP A 229 -4.93 -20.00 -11.64
CA ASP A 229 -4.20 -20.45 -12.82
C ASP A 229 -2.74 -20.00 -12.75
N PRO A 230 -1.78 -20.80 -13.25
CA PRO A 230 -0.37 -20.42 -13.30
C PRO A 230 -0.16 -19.11 -14.05
N GLU A 231 0.65 -18.21 -13.48
CA GLU A 231 1.05 -16.98 -14.14
C GLU A 231 1.86 -17.27 -15.42
N PRO A 232 1.64 -16.49 -16.50
CA PRO A 232 2.40 -16.67 -17.72
C PRO A 232 3.87 -16.31 -17.50
N GLU A 233 4.74 -17.10 -18.09
CA GLU A 233 6.18 -16.90 -17.97
C GLU A 233 6.63 -15.59 -18.63
N PRO A 234 7.47 -14.79 -17.94
CA PRO A 234 8.16 -13.65 -18.54
C PRO A 234 9.00 -14.12 -19.74
N ARG A 235 8.76 -13.54 -20.92
CA ARG A 235 9.52 -13.82 -22.16
C ARG A 235 10.56 -12.76 -22.50
N GLU A 236 10.62 -11.70 -21.71
CA GLU A 236 11.39 -10.50 -22.02
C GLU A 236 12.80 -10.56 -21.46
N SER A 237 13.73 -9.87 -22.12
CA SER A 237 15.08 -9.74 -21.61
C SER A 237 15.12 -8.78 -20.41
N PHE A 238 16.16 -8.91 -19.59
CA PHE A 238 16.38 -7.97 -18.48
C PHE A 238 16.44 -6.51 -18.95
N GLU A 239 17.06 -6.23 -20.10
CA GLU A 239 17.17 -4.88 -20.65
C GLU A 239 15.81 -4.30 -21.05
N ASP A 240 14.92 -5.13 -21.63
CA ASP A 240 13.54 -4.73 -21.95
C ASP A 240 12.72 -4.45 -20.69
N LEU A 241 12.86 -5.30 -19.67
CA LEU A 241 12.19 -5.14 -18.38
C LEU A 241 12.63 -3.86 -17.66
N LYS A 242 13.92 -3.53 -17.71
CA LYS A 242 14.48 -2.28 -17.16
C LYS A 242 13.92 -1.05 -17.87
N ALA A 243 13.94 -1.02 -19.20
CA ALA A 243 13.40 0.09 -19.98
C ALA A 243 11.90 0.31 -19.69
N ARG A 244 11.16 -0.79 -19.58
CA ARG A 244 9.75 -0.81 -19.24
C ARG A 244 9.44 -0.32 -17.83
N ALA A 245 10.26 -0.67 -16.84
CA ALA A 245 10.11 -0.19 -15.47
C ALA A 245 10.19 1.35 -15.41
N LEU A 246 11.16 1.95 -16.10
CA LEU A 246 11.30 3.41 -16.16
C LEU A 246 10.17 4.10 -16.93
N ALA A 247 9.46 3.38 -17.80
CA ALA A 247 8.32 3.90 -18.54
C ALA A 247 7.00 3.81 -17.78
N ASN A 248 6.81 2.76 -16.97
CA ASN A 248 5.51 2.47 -16.36
C ASN A 248 5.43 2.72 -14.85
N ARG A 249 6.54 2.78 -14.10
CA ARG A 249 6.48 2.96 -12.64
C ARG A 249 6.00 4.36 -12.28
N ASP A 250 4.86 4.42 -11.58
CA ASP A 250 4.23 5.69 -11.21
C ASP A 250 5.06 6.51 -10.22
N GLU A 251 5.80 5.88 -9.31
CA GLU A 251 6.75 6.57 -8.42
C GLU A 251 7.87 7.31 -9.17
N TYR A 252 8.32 6.78 -10.32
CA TYR A 252 9.30 7.46 -11.17
C TYR A 252 8.67 8.66 -11.89
N ALA A 253 7.43 8.52 -12.34
CA ALA A 253 6.65 9.63 -12.90
C ALA A 253 6.40 10.72 -11.85
N ALA A 254 5.97 10.37 -10.64
CA ALA A 254 5.77 11.28 -9.51
C ALA A 254 7.06 12.05 -9.16
N SER A 255 8.20 11.35 -9.13
CA SER A 255 9.50 11.97 -8.85
C SER A 255 9.92 12.99 -9.92
N LYS A 256 9.60 12.77 -11.20
CA LYS A 256 9.80 13.78 -12.26
C LYS A 256 8.92 15.01 -12.04
N LEU A 257 7.66 14.83 -11.64
CA LEU A 257 6.76 15.94 -11.31
C LEU A 257 7.28 16.76 -10.12
N ASN A 258 7.93 16.11 -9.15
CA ASN A 258 8.55 16.81 -8.02
C ASN A 258 9.75 17.70 -8.42
N ILE A 259 10.49 17.36 -9.49
CA ILE A 259 11.51 18.26 -10.05
C ILE A 259 10.84 19.51 -10.62
N TYR A 260 9.77 19.35 -11.39
CA TYR A 260 9.01 20.49 -11.94
C TYR A 260 8.44 21.38 -10.83
N VAL A 261 7.90 20.79 -9.76
CA VAL A 261 7.47 21.54 -8.56
C VAL A 261 8.63 22.33 -7.95
N ALA A 262 9.82 21.73 -7.83
CA ALA A 262 10.99 22.44 -7.32
C ALA A 262 11.47 23.58 -8.24
N GLU A 263 11.30 23.44 -9.55
CA GLU A 263 11.55 24.50 -10.53
C GLU A 263 10.55 25.66 -10.42
N GLU A 264 9.25 25.36 -10.32
CA GLU A 264 8.21 26.38 -10.11
C GLU A 264 8.40 27.08 -8.75
N ASN A 265 8.89 26.38 -7.71
CA ASN A 265 9.25 27.02 -6.44
C ASN A 265 10.39 28.05 -6.59
N ILE A 266 11.35 27.85 -7.50
CA ILE A 266 12.34 28.90 -7.83
C ILE A 266 11.64 30.12 -8.46
N THR A 267 10.64 29.89 -9.31
CA THR A 267 9.82 30.97 -9.90
C THR A 267 9.01 31.71 -8.84
N ILE A 268 8.44 31.01 -7.87
CA ILE A 268 7.72 31.60 -6.72
C ILE A 268 8.64 32.49 -5.91
N VAL A 269 9.81 32.00 -5.53
CA VAL A 269 10.82 32.78 -4.77
C VAL A 269 11.23 34.01 -5.57
N LYS A 270 11.61 33.87 -6.84
CA LYS A 270 11.95 35.02 -7.71
C LYS A 270 10.80 36.02 -7.83
N GLY A 271 9.56 35.53 -7.90
CA GLY A 271 8.36 36.37 -8.00
C GLY A 271 8.06 37.17 -6.73
N GLY A 272 8.44 36.67 -5.55
CA GLY A 272 8.37 37.42 -4.30
C GLY A 272 9.18 38.72 -4.34
N HIS A 273 10.29 38.70 -5.07
CA HIS A 273 11.26 39.81 -5.21
C HIS A 273 11.02 40.70 -6.43
N ARG A 274 9.91 40.50 -7.14
CA ARG A 274 9.49 41.34 -8.29
C ARG A 274 8.44 42.37 -7.84
N PRO A 275 8.23 43.45 -8.63
CA PRO A 275 7.13 44.37 -8.41
C PRO A 275 5.79 43.65 -8.27
N GLN A 276 4.99 44.07 -7.29
CA GLN A 276 3.66 43.52 -7.02
C GLN A 276 2.64 44.65 -7.10
N VAL A 277 1.55 44.43 -7.82
CA VAL A 277 0.48 45.39 -8.04
C VAL A 277 -0.81 44.82 -7.48
N TYR A 278 -1.45 45.58 -6.60
CA TYR A 278 -2.72 45.25 -5.98
C TYR A 278 -3.74 46.35 -6.29
N ALA A 279 -4.97 45.97 -6.58
CA ALA A 279 -6.11 46.88 -6.49
C ALA A 279 -6.73 46.74 -5.11
N GLU A 280 -7.00 47.87 -4.46
CA GLU A 280 -7.56 47.93 -3.12
C GLU A 280 -8.77 48.84 -3.09
N GLY A 281 -9.79 48.44 -2.35
CA GLY A 281 -10.93 49.28 -2.00
C GLY A 281 -11.25 49.08 -0.53
N ALA A 282 -11.62 50.15 0.17
CA ALA A 282 -12.05 50.04 1.55
C ALA A 282 -13.20 50.99 1.85
N VAL A 283 -14.09 50.54 2.74
CA VAL A 283 -15.06 51.38 3.44
C VAL A 283 -14.71 51.31 4.92
N GLN A 284 -14.53 52.46 5.55
CA GLN A 284 -14.11 52.61 6.94
C GLN A 284 -15.10 53.50 7.67
N TYR A 285 -15.55 53.06 8.83
CA TYR A 285 -16.36 53.80 9.78
C TYR A 285 -15.50 54.06 11.01
N LEU A 286 -15.50 55.30 11.47
CA LEU A 286 -14.79 55.74 12.66
C LEU A 286 -15.73 56.57 13.52
N ASP A 287 -15.76 56.28 14.82
CA ASP A 287 -16.53 57.02 15.80
C ASP A 287 -15.68 57.18 17.07
N SER A 288 -15.47 58.43 17.49
CA SER A 288 -14.55 58.76 18.57
C SER A 288 -15.23 59.58 19.66
N HIS A 289 -14.72 59.49 20.88
CA HIS A 289 -15.21 60.30 22.00
C HIS A 289 -14.04 60.86 22.82
N PRO A 290 -13.90 62.20 22.95
CA PRO A 290 -14.63 63.23 22.21
C PRO A 290 -14.41 63.14 20.70
N SER A 291 -15.36 63.65 19.91
CA SER A 291 -15.38 63.46 18.45
C SER A 291 -14.20 64.11 17.75
N THR A 292 -13.66 63.44 16.75
CA THR A 292 -12.54 63.94 15.92
C THR A 292 -13.00 64.35 14.53
N MET A 293 -12.20 65.12 13.79
CA MET A 293 -12.51 65.47 12.39
C MET A 293 -12.51 64.28 11.42
N LEU A 294 -12.00 63.12 11.85
CA LEU A 294 -11.95 61.90 11.07
C LEU A 294 -13.16 61.00 11.33
N ASP A 295 -14.04 61.36 12.26
CA ASP A 295 -15.25 60.61 12.57
C ASP A 295 -16.21 60.65 11.37
N GLY A 296 -16.82 59.51 11.09
CA GLY A 296 -17.70 59.31 9.94
C GLY A 296 -17.34 58.10 9.11
N THR A 297 -17.90 58.04 7.90
CA THR A 297 -17.65 56.96 6.94
C THR A 297 -16.79 57.47 5.79
N ILE A 298 -15.65 56.83 5.57
CA ILE A 298 -14.72 57.09 4.49
C ILE A 298 -14.70 55.88 3.57
N TYR A 299 -14.71 56.11 2.26
CA TYR A 299 -14.48 55.07 1.27
C TYR A 299 -13.38 55.52 0.31
N TYR A 300 -12.53 54.59 -0.09
CA TYR A 300 -11.49 54.85 -1.08
C TYR A 300 -11.22 53.62 -1.94
N GLY A 301 -10.68 53.87 -3.12
CA GLY A 301 -10.15 52.85 -4.01
C GLY A 301 -8.81 53.31 -4.59
N GLY A 302 -7.89 52.38 -4.82
CA GLY A 302 -6.57 52.71 -5.33
C GLY A 302 -5.79 51.51 -5.83
N LEU A 303 -4.69 51.80 -6.51
CA LEU A 303 -3.70 50.82 -6.90
C LEU A 303 -2.49 50.95 -5.98
N ARG A 304 -2.02 49.83 -5.44
CA ARG A 304 -0.83 49.75 -4.61
C ARG A 304 0.26 49.01 -5.38
N LEU A 305 1.37 49.69 -5.63
CA LEU A 305 2.60 49.09 -6.15
C LEU A 305 3.57 48.86 -4.98
N GLN A 306 3.97 47.62 -4.79
CA GLN A 306 4.97 47.21 -3.81
C GLN A 306 6.20 46.65 -4.53
N VAL A 307 7.36 47.25 -4.30
CA VAL A 307 8.64 46.79 -4.86
C VAL A 307 9.63 46.60 -3.72
N PRO A 308 10.03 45.36 -3.39
CA PRO A 308 11.11 45.14 -2.43
C PRO A 308 12.43 45.62 -3.05
N ILE A 309 13.06 46.61 -2.44
CA ILE A 309 14.32 47.21 -2.94
C ILE A 309 15.54 46.59 -2.25
N PHE A 310 15.46 46.43 -0.92
CA PHE A 310 16.55 45.88 -0.12
C PHE A 310 16.01 45.12 1.09
N GLU A 311 16.39 43.84 1.21
CA GLU A 311 15.93 42.93 2.27
C GLU A 311 17.11 42.27 3.01
N GLY A 312 18.25 42.94 3.11
CA GLY A 312 19.39 42.43 3.89
C GLY A 312 19.99 41.11 3.37
N GLY A 313 19.81 40.78 2.10
CA GLY A 313 20.33 39.55 1.48
C GLY A 313 19.36 38.36 1.49
N LEU A 314 18.14 38.50 2.02
CA LEU A 314 17.12 37.46 2.08
C LEU A 314 16.87 36.81 0.70
N THR A 315 16.65 37.62 -0.34
CA THR A 315 16.43 37.16 -1.72
C THR A 315 17.50 36.18 -2.21
N LYS A 316 18.77 36.47 -1.91
CA LYS A 316 19.90 35.63 -2.35
C LYS A 316 19.90 34.30 -1.59
N ALA A 317 19.62 34.34 -0.30
CA ALA A 317 19.54 33.15 0.56
C ALA A 317 18.40 32.23 0.13
N GLU A 318 17.18 32.74 -0.02
CA GLU A 318 16.00 31.97 -0.44
C GLU A 318 16.19 31.37 -1.84
N LEU A 319 16.78 32.13 -2.78
CA LEU A 319 17.06 31.63 -4.13
C LEU A 319 18.11 30.52 -4.12
N SER A 320 19.13 30.65 -3.26
CA SER A 320 20.14 29.60 -3.07
C SER A 320 19.52 28.33 -2.50
N GLU A 321 18.65 28.45 -1.50
CA GLU A 321 17.91 27.34 -0.89
C GLU A 321 17.01 26.64 -1.91
N ALA A 322 16.19 27.39 -2.65
CA ALA A 322 15.29 26.84 -3.67
C ALA A 322 16.05 26.09 -4.78
N ARG A 323 17.18 26.63 -5.23
CA ARG A 323 18.08 25.94 -6.17
C ARG A 323 18.66 24.67 -5.58
N SER A 324 18.98 24.67 -4.28
CA SER A 324 19.44 23.47 -3.58
C SER A 324 18.36 22.40 -3.51
N LYS A 325 17.11 22.77 -3.19
CA LYS A 325 15.96 21.86 -3.20
C LYS A 325 15.69 21.26 -4.57
N ARG A 326 15.85 22.03 -5.66
CA ARG A 326 15.77 21.49 -7.03
C ARG A 326 16.86 20.44 -7.30
N ARG A 327 18.12 20.74 -6.96
CA ARG A 327 19.22 19.76 -7.07
C ARG A 327 18.98 18.51 -6.21
N GLN A 328 18.38 18.67 -5.03
CA GLN A 328 17.99 17.54 -4.18
C GLN A 328 16.93 16.67 -4.86
N ALA A 329 15.92 17.27 -5.50
CA ALA A 329 14.92 16.54 -6.27
C ALA A 329 15.54 15.80 -7.48
N GLU A 330 16.46 16.44 -8.21
CA GLU A 330 17.23 15.81 -9.30
C GLU A 330 18.03 14.59 -8.82
N LEU A 331 18.75 14.72 -7.70
CA LEU A 331 19.49 13.60 -7.10
C LEU A 331 18.58 12.50 -6.59
N SER A 332 17.41 12.85 -6.04
CA SER A 332 16.41 11.88 -5.57
C SER A 332 15.84 11.06 -6.74
N LEU A 333 15.60 11.69 -7.90
CA LEU A 333 15.19 10.98 -9.12
C LEU A 333 16.30 10.04 -9.62
N GLN A 334 17.57 10.47 -9.62
CA GLN A 334 18.69 9.63 -10.04
C GLN A 334 18.87 8.42 -9.11
N TYR A 335 18.73 8.62 -7.79
CA TYR A 335 18.76 7.53 -6.82
C TYR A 335 17.59 6.57 -7.03
N LEU A 336 16.36 7.10 -7.19
CA LEU A 336 15.17 6.29 -7.46
C LEU A 336 15.32 5.47 -8.73
N GLN A 337 15.86 6.05 -9.81
CA GLN A 337 16.15 5.32 -11.04
C GLN A 337 17.05 4.11 -10.76
N ARG A 338 18.18 4.30 -10.08
CA ARG A 338 19.10 3.20 -9.72
C ARG A 338 18.45 2.17 -8.81
N SER A 339 17.59 2.61 -7.89
CA SER A 339 16.84 1.74 -6.99
C SER A 339 15.86 0.86 -7.77
N ILE A 340 15.12 1.43 -8.73
CA ILE A 340 14.21 0.69 -9.62
C ILE A 340 14.99 -0.32 -10.46
N GLU A 341 16.11 0.09 -11.07
CA GLU A 341 16.97 -0.80 -11.85
C GLU A 341 17.49 -1.98 -11.00
N SER A 342 17.88 -1.72 -9.75
CA SER A 342 18.30 -2.75 -8.79
C SER A 342 17.15 -3.69 -8.41
N GLU A 343 15.95 -3.17 -8.15
CA GLU A 343 14.78 -3.98 -7.78
C GLU A 343 14.34 -4.89 -8.94
N VAL A 344 14.36 -4.40 -10.18
CA VAL A 344 14.08 -5.20 -11.38
C VAL A 344 15.12 -6.31 -11.52
N TYR A 345 16.40 -6.00 -11.32
CA TYR A 345 17.47 -6.99 -11.38
C TYR A 345 17.30 -8.09 -10.33
N GLU A 346 17.06 -7.71 -9.07
CA GLU A 346 16.81 -8.66 -7.97
C GLU A 346 15.60 -9.54 -8.27
N SER A 347 14.49 -8.94 -8.71
CA SER A 347 13.27 -9.67 -9.06
C SER A 347 13.49 -10.66 -10.21
N TYR A 348 14.26 -10.26 -11.22
CA TYR A 348 14.59 -11.08 -12.38
C TYR A 348 15.47 -12.28 -12.00
N ILE A 349 16.56 -12.04 -11.25
CA ILE A 349 17.45 -13.10 -10.76
C ILE A 349 16.71 -14.04 -9.81
N ASN A 350 15.86 -13.51 -8.93
CA ASN A 350 15.04 -14.33 -8.03
C ASN A 350 14.05 -15.22 -8.82
N TYR A 351 13.40 -14.69 -9.85
CA TYR A 351 12.55 -15.49 -10.74
C TYR A 351 13.31 -16.64 -11.43
N GLN A 352 14.50 -16.36 -11.97
CA GLN A 352 15.33 -17.39 -12.59
C GLN A 352 15.78 -18.46 -11.59
N THR A 353 16.17 -18.03 -10.39
CA THR A 353 16.59 -18.90 -9.29
C THR A 353 15.46 -19.83 -8.88
N ILE A 354 14.29 -19.29 -8.56
CA ILE A 354 13.13 -20.08 -8.13
C ILE A 354 12.62 -21.01 -9.25
N THR A 355 12.73 -20.58 -10.52
CA THR A 355 12.39 -21.46 -11.65
C THR A 355 13.33 -22.67 -11.72
N SER A 356 14.62 -22.47 -11.47
CA SER A 356 15.61 -23.57 -11.42
C SER A 356 15.39 -24.46 -10.19
N VAL A 357 15.07 -23.88 -9.03
CA VAL A 357 14.70 -24.61 -7.81
C VAL A 357 13.46 -25.48 -8.05
N LEU A 358 12.44 -24.96 -8.73
CA LEU A 358 11.24 -25.74 -9.07
C LEU A 358 11.57 -26.94 -9.96
N GLN A 359 12.46 -26.80 -10.94
CA GLN A 359 12.90 -27.91 -11.77
C GLN A 359 13.61 -28.99 -10.94
N ALA A 360 14.54 -28.59 -10.07
CA ALA A 360 15.24 -29.51 -9.17
C ALA A 360 14.28 -30.19 -8.16
N ALA A 361 13.35 -29.43 -7.58
CA ALA A 361 12.36 -29.93 -6.63
C ALA A 361 11.39 -30.94 -7.27
N ARG A 362 11.03 -30.76 -8.56
CA ARG A 362 10.24 -31.74 -9.32
C ARG A 362 10.98 -33.07 -9.48
N LEU A 363 12.24 -33.02 -9.92
CA LEU A 363 13.07 -34.23 -10.06
C LEU A 363 13.27 -34.92 -8.71
N GLN A 364 13.58 -34.14 -7.66
CA GLN A 364 13.72 -34.67 -6.30
C GLN A 364 12.44 -35.37 -5.82
N TYR A 365 11.26 -34.80 -6.11
CA TYR A 365 9.98 -35.42 -5.79
C TYR A 365 9.75 -36.72 -6.57
N GLU A 366 10.02 -36.74 -7.87
CA GLU A 366 9.88 -37.93 -8.72
C GLU A 366 10.77 -39.08 -8.25
N ASP A 367 12.04 -38.80 -7.95
CA ASP A 367 13.00 -39.77 -7.45
C ASP A 367 12.63 -40.28 -6.05
N ALA A 368 12.31 -39.36 -5.12
CA ALA A 368 11.94 -39.72 -3.75
C ALA A 368 10.65 -40.54 -3.72
N ARG A 369 9.67 -40.22 -4.59
CA ARG A 369 8.42 -40.97 -4.72
C ARG A 369 8.66 -42.37 -5.26
N SER A 370 9.47 -42.49 -6.32
CA SER A 370 9.80 -43.80 -6.92
C SER A 370 10.58 -44.68 -5.94
N ASN A 371 11.56 -44.11 -5.22
CA ASN A 371 12.29 -44.82 -4.18
C ASN A 371 11.38 -45.26 -3.03
N PHE A 372 10.49 -44.38 -2.55
CA PHE A 372 9.51 -44.74 -1.52
C PHE A 372 8.63 -45.92 -1.96
N GLN A 373 8.11 -45.91 -3.19
CA GLN A 373 7.30 -47.01 -3.72
C GLN A 373 8.09 -48.33 -3.80
N ALA A 374 9.34 -48.28 -4.25
CA ALA A 374 10.21 -49.45 -4.31
C ALA A 374 10.50 -50.03 -2.91
N VAL A 375 10.88 -49.18 -1.95
CA VAL A 375 11.20 -49.58 -0.58
C VAL A 375 9.94 -50.06 0.16
N GLU A 376 8.78 -49.44 -0.06
CA GLU A 376 7.50 -49.87 0.50
C GLU A 376 7.14 -51.29 0.02
N SER A 377 7.33 -51.58 -1.27
CA SER A 377 7.11 -52.91 -1.82
C SER A 377 8.06 -53.97 -1.24
N LEU A 378 9.37 -53.65 -1.13
CA LEU A 378 10.36 -54.54 -0.53
C LEU A 378 10.07 -54.78 0.96
N PHE A 379 9.65 -53.74 1.70
CA PHE A 379 9.28 -53.86 3.11
C PHE A 379 8.05 -54.75 3.29
N ALA A 380 7.03 -54.61 2.43
CA ALA A 380 5.85 -55.46 2.45
C ALA A 380 6.17 -56.95 2.20
N GLN A 381 7.25 -57.23 1.46
CA GLN A 381 7.77 -58.59 1.22
C GLN A 381 8.76 -59.06 2.30
N GLY A 382 9.08 -58.24 3.29
CA GLY A 382 10.08 -58.54 4.32
C GLY A 382 11.54 -58.46 3.85
N LEU A 383 11.79 -57.88 2.67
CA LEU A 383 13.10 -57.77 2.03
C LEU A 383 13.83 -56.44 2.36
N ALA A 384 13.14 -55.47 2.95
CA ALA A 384 13.73 -54.21 3.41
C ALA A 384 13.54 -54.02 4.92
N ALA A 385 14.51 -53.34 5.55
CA ALA A 385 14.42 -52.99 6.97
C ALA A 385 13.42 -51.85 7.21
N SER A 386 12.79 -51.84 8.39
CA SER A 386 11.92 -50.74 8.85
C SER A 386 12.62 -49.37 8.78
N LEU A 387 13.93 -49.32 9.03
CA LEU A 387 14.71 -48.09 8.91
C LEU A 387 14.74 -47.55 7.48
N ALA A 388 14.93 -48.41 6.47
CA ALA A 388 14.95 -48.00 5.07
C ALA A 388 13.59 -47.42 4.63
N LEU A 389 12.48 -47.99 5.11
CA LEU A 389 11.14 -47.45 4.85
C LEU A 389 10.95 -46.07 5.49
N ILE A 390 11.40 -45.90 6.73
CA ILE A 390 11.35 -44.61 7.44
C ILE A 390 12.16 -43.56 6.68
N ASP A 391 13.38 -43.89 6.26
CA ASP A 391 14.26 -42.98 5.53
C ASP A 391 13.63 -42.56 4.19
N ALA A 392 13.06 -43.51 3.45
CA ALA A 392 12.36 -43.23 2.19
C ALA A 392 11.10 -42.37 2.39
N GLN A 393 10.32 -42.60 3.46
CA GLN A 393 9.16 -41.77 3.80
C GLN A 393 9.54 -40.34 4.17
N GLN A 394 10.62 -40.17 4.94
CA GLN A 394 11.11 -38.85 5.33
C GLN A 394 11.64 -38.08 4.11
N ALA A 395 12.37 -38.75 3.21
CA ALA A 395 12.85 -38.16 1.97
C ALA A 395 11.69 -37.70 1.07
N LEU A 396 10.65 -38.53 0.91
CA LEU A 396 9.44 -38.17 0.17
C LEU A 396 8.72 -36.98 0.79
N PHE A 397 8.53 -36.97 2.12
CA PHE A 397 7.86 -35.85 2.80
C PHE A 397 8.61 -34.52 2.63
N ILE A 398 9.94 -34.54 2.70
CA ILE A 398 10.77 -33.35 2.45
C ILE A 398 10.59 -32.88 0.99
N ALA A 399 10.65 -33.80 0.02
CA ALA A 399 10.53 -33.47 -1.39
C ALA A 399 9.12 -32.95 -1.76
N GLU A 400 8.06 -33.52 -1.19
CA GLU A 400 6.67 -33.05 -1.36
C GLU A 400 6.52 -31.61 -0.90
N ARG A 401 7.06 -31.27 0.28
CA ARG A 401 7.01 -29.91 0.82
C ARG A 401 7.82 -28.94 -0.05
N GLU A 402 9.01 -29.34 -0.49
CA GLU A 402 9.85 -28.49 -1.32
C GLU A 402 9.21 -28.19 -2.68
N LEU A 403 8.56 -29.18 -3.30
CA LEU A 403 7.80 -28.97 -4.53
C LEU A 403 6.65 -27.98 -4.34
N VAL A 404 5.90 -28.08 -3.23
CA VAL A 404 4.83 -27.14 -2.89
C VAL A 404 5.39 -25.73 -2.66
N ASN A 405 6.50 -25.59 -1.93
CA ASN A 405 7.18 -24.31 -1.74
C ASN A 405 7.55 -23.68 -3.09
N ALA A 406 8.35 -24.38 -3.89
CA ALA A 406 8.89 -23.88 -5.14
C ALA A 406 7.80 -23.54 -6.16
N THR A 407 6.67 -24.27 -6.14
CA THR A 407 5.55 -24.03 -7.06
C THR A 407 4.91 -22.66 -6.80
N TYR A 408 4.54 -22.34 -5.56
CA TYR A 408 3.90 -21.07 -5.24
C TYR A 408 4.88 -19.91 -5.14
N ASP A 409 6.12 -20.17 -4.69
CA ASP A 409 7.17 -19.15 -4.66
C ASP A 409 7.51 -18.68 -6.08
N ARG A 410 7.41 -19.56 -7.09
CA ARG A 410 7.55 -19.18 -8.51
C ARG A 410 6.44 -18.24 -8.96
N GLN A 411 5.19 -18.54 -8.63
CA GLN A 411 4.06 -17.68 -9.00
C GLN A 411 4.22 -16.28 -8.39
N LEU A 412 4.60 -16.22 -7.11
CA LEU A 412 4.86 -14.96 -6.44
C LEU A 412 6.08 -14.23 -7.01
N ALA A 413 7.13 -14.94 -7.43
CA ALA A 413 8.28 -14.34 -8.09
C ALA A 413 7.92 -13.68 -9.42
N ILE A 414 7.01 -14.28 -10.20
CA ILE A 414 6.49 -13.68 -11.45
C ILE A 414 5.73 -12.38 -11.14
N LEU A 415 4.84 -12.39 -10.14
CA LEU A 415 4.09 -11.20 -9.74
C LEU A 415 4.97 -10.08 -9.17
N ARG A 416 6.01 -10.43 -8.41
CA ARG A 416 7.02 -9.46 -7.93
C ARG A 416 7.76 -8.81 -9.10
N LEU A 417 8.14 -9.61 -10.11
CA LEU A 417 8.75 -9.08 -11.33
C LEU A 417 7.80 -8.16 -12.11
N GLN A 418 6.51 -8.51 -12.19
CA GLN A 418 5.50 -7.65 -12.82
C GLN A 418 5.30 -6.33 -12.07
N ARG A 419 5.31 -6.34 -10.72
CA ARG A 419 5.28 -5.13 -9.90
C ARG A 419 6.52 -4.28 -10.11
N SER A 420 7.71 -4.88 -10.11
CA SER A 420 8.96 -4.10 -10.24
C SER A 420 9.09 -3.40 -11.59
N VAL A 421 8.36 -3.85 -12.63
CA VAL A 421 8.23 -3.17 -13.93
C VAL A 421 6.97 -2.31 -14.09
N GLY A 422 6.16 -2.14 -13.04
CA GLY A 422 4.98 -1.26 -13.03
C GLY A 422 3.78 -1.79 -13.81
N MET A 423 3.57 -3.11 -13.86
CA MET A 423 2.53 -3.74 -14.69
C MET A 423 1.40 -4.43 -13.92
N LEU A 424 1.46 -4.46 -12.58
CA LEU A 424 0.57 -5.30 -11.78
C LEU A 424 -0.91 -4.82 -11.78
N GLU A 425 -1.16 -3.51 -11.88
CA GLU A 425 -2.51 -2.93 -11.80
C GLU A 425 -3.34 -3.14 -13.07
N LYS A 426 -2.74 -3.37 -14.24
CA LYS A 426 -3.47 -3.48 -15.52
C LYS A 426 -4.31 -4.76 -15.67
N ARG A 427 -4.37 -5.61 -14.64
CA ARG A 427 -5.08 -6.90 -14.63
C ARG A 427 -6.21 -6.97 -13.59
N SER A 428 -6.28 -6.04 -12.65
CA SER A 428 -7.31 -6.01 -11.58
C SER A 428 -8.56 -5.25 -11.99
#